data_AF-A0A3N7CN38-F1
#
_entry.id   AF-A0A3N7CN38-F1
#
_cell.length_a   1.000
_cell.length_b   1.000
_cell.length_c   1.000
_cell.angle_alpha   90.00
_cell.angle_beta   90.00
_cell.angle_gamma   90.00
#
_symmetry.space_group_name_H-M   'P 1'
#
loop_
_entity.id
_entity.type
_entity.pdbx_description
1 polymer ?
#
loop_
_entity_poly.entity_id
_entity_poly.type
_entity_poly.pdbx_seq_one_letter_code
_entity_poly.pdbx_strand_id
1 'polypeptide(L)'
;MAYPLQNSRYQQGITLVGLIVVLAVIGAIAVLAMKVTPTVTEYFSIKKAIASVKAAGGSVPEMRAAFNRQAEVGYIDAIDGKDLDIVKNGDDTEISFAYQKIIPLGGPVSLLIDYAGSTGNGVAKKALP
;
A
#
# COMPACT_ATOMS: atom_id res chain seq x y z
N MET A 1 -60.33 -31.19 -13.52
CA MET A 1 -59.58 -30.05 -12.94
C MET A 1 -58.69 -30.61 -11.83
N ALA A 2 -57.38 -30.68 -12.04
CA ALA A 2 -56.42 -31.15 -11.04
C ALA A 2 -55.74 -29.94 -10.39
N TYR A 3 -55.70 -29.89 -9.06
CA TYR A 3 -55.02 -28.82 -8.32
C TYR A 3 -53.50 -29.07 -8.37
N PRO A 4 -52.68 -28.10 -8.81
CA PRO A 4 -51.23 -28.26 -8.74
C PRO A 4 -50.80 -28.30 -7.27
N LEU A 5 -50.04 -29.33 -6.89
CA LEU A 5 -49.42 -29.43 -5.57
C LEU A 5 -48.44 -28.27 -5.42
N GLN A 6 -48.78 -27.32 -4.56
CA GLN A 6 -47.96 -26.16 -4.29
C GLN A 6 -46.69 -26.61 -3.57
N ASN A 7 -45.61 -26.73 -4.33
CA ASN A 7 -44.28 -27.03 -3.80
C ASN A 7 -43.78 -25.84 -2.96
N SER A 8 -44.03 -25.87 -1.64
CA SER A 8 -43.45 -24.93 -0.69
C SER A 8 -41.94 -25.13 -0.68
N ARG A 9 -41.24 -24.24 -1.41
CA ARG A 9 -39.78 -24.14 -1.32
C ARG A 9 -39.43 -23.87 0.14
N TYR A 10 -38.84 -24.86 0.81
CA TYR A 10 -38.28 -24.68 2.15
C TYR A 10 -37.27 -23.54 2.08
N GLN A 11 -37.63 -22.39 2.64
CA GLN A 11 -36.73 -21.26 2.74
C GLN A 11 -35.68 -21.61 3.80
N GLN A 12 -34.52 -22.06 3.33
CA GLN A 12 -33.35 -22.28 4.18
C GLN A 12 -32.76 -20.89 4.49
N GLY A 13 -33.11 -20.35 5.66
CA GLY A 13 -32.50 -19.12 6.17
C GLY A 13 -31.02 -19.32 6.51
N ILE A 14 -30.28 -18.21 6.64
CA ILE A 14 -28.91 -18.25 7.19
C ILE A 14 -28.98 -18.78 8.62
N THR A 15 -28.18 -19.78 8.93
CA THR A 15 -28.06 -20.29 10.31
C THR A 15 -27.29 -19.28 11.16
N LEU A 16 -27.58 -19.23 12.47
CA LEU A 16 -26.83 -18.37 13.40
C LEU A 16 -25.31 -18.65 13.31
N VAL A 17 -24.93 -19.91 13.16
CA VAL A 17 -23.52 -20.32 12.96
C VAL A 17 -22.96 -19.75 11.65
N GLY A 18 -23.71 -19.86 10.54
CA GLY A 18 -23.31 -19.28 9.26
C GLY A 18 -23.14 -17.76 9.34
N LEU A 19 -24.03 -17.07 10.06
CA LEU A 19 -23.93 -15.63 10.31
C LEU A 19 -22.66 -15.28 11.10
N ILE A 20 -22.37 -15.99 12.19
CA ILE A 20 -21.17 -15.77 13.01
C ILE A 20 -19.90 -15.96 12.18
N VAL A 21 -19.83 -17.01 11.37
CA VAL A 21 -18.67 -17.28 10.50
C VAL A 21 -18.48 -16.13 9.50
N VAL A 22 -19.55 -15.68 8.84
CA VAL A 22 -19.48 -14.55 7.90
C VAL A 22 -19.01 -13.27 8.61
N LEU A 23 -19.55 -12.96 9.78
CA LEU A 23 -19.13 -11.80 10.56
C LEU A 23 -17.67 -11.89 11.01
N ALA A 24 -17.18 -13.08 11.38
CA ALA A 24 -15.78 -13.29 11.73
C ALA A 24 -14.85 -13.03 10.55
N VAL A 25 -15.20 -13.51 9.35
CA VAL A 25 -14.42 -13.25 8.12
C VAL A 25 -14.42 -11.76 7.78
N ILE A 26 -15.58 -11.10 7.83
CA ILE A 26 -15.68 -9.65 7.59
C ILE A 26 -14.84 -8.87 8.61
N GLY A 27 -14.91 -9.25 9.90
CA GLY A 27 -14.11 -8.63 10.95
C GLY A 27 -12.61 -8.77 10.70
N ALA A 28 -12.14 -9.95 10.27
CA ALA A 28 -10.75 -10.17 9.92
C ALA A 28 -10.32 -9.27 8.74
N ILE A 29 -11.12 -9.18 7.67
CA ILE A 29 -10.86 -8.31 6.52
C ILE A 29 -10.84 -6.83 6.95
N ALA A 30 -11.77 -6.42 7.82
CA ALA A 30 -11.82 -5.04 8.31
C ALA A 30 -10.55 -4.66 9.08
N VAL A 31 -10.05 -5.54 9.96
CA VAL A 31 -8.78 -5.32 10.68
C VAL A 31 -7.60 -5.21 9.73
N LEU A 32 -7.53 -6.07 8.70
CA LEU A 32 -6.49 -5.97 7.68
C LEU A 32 -6.56 -4.63 6.93
N ALA A 33 -7.74 -4.23 6.48
CA ALA A 33 -7.93 -2.96 5.78
C ALA A 33 -7.49 -1.76 6.64
N MET A 34 -7.86 -1.74 7.93
CA MET A 34 -7.44 -0.70 8.86
C MET A 34 -5.92 -0.63 9.02
N LYS A 35 -5.23 -1.78 9.11
CA LYS A 35 -3.77 -1.84 9.25
C LYS A 35 -3.03 -1.46 7.96
N VAL A 36 -3.57 -1.78 6.79
CA VAL A 36 -2.96 -1.47 5.48
C VAL A 36 -3.19 -0.01 5.06
N THR A 37 -4.27 0.62 5.52
CA THR A 37 -4.58 2.02 5.19
C THR A 37 -3.45 3.01 5.48
N PRO A 38 -2.81 3.03 6.67
CA PRO A 38 -1.70 3.94 6.94
C PRO A 38 -0.50 3.68 6.02
N THR A 39 -0.22 2.44 5.66
CA THR A 39 0.94 2.08 4.82
C THR A 39 0.73 2.50 3.37
N VAL A 40 -0.50 2.41 2.87
CA VAL A 40 -0.88 2.94 1.56
C VAL A 40 -0.83 4.47 1.54
N THR A 41 -1.28 5.12 2.62
CA THR A 41 -1.19 6.59 2.75
C THR A 41 0.27 7.05 2.70
N GLU A 42 1.15 6.40 3.45
CA GLU A 42 2.59 6.67 3.46
C GLU A 42 3.21 6.49 2.06
N TYR A 43 2.87 5.42 1.34
CA TYR A 43 3.30 5.21 -0.05
C TYR A 43 2.90 6.37 -0.99
N PHE A 44 1.66 6.86 -0.87
CA PHE A 44 1.22 8.01 -1.66
C PHE A 44 1.93 9.32 -1.26
N SER A 45 2.24 9.50 0.02
CA SER A 45 3.05 10.62 0.50
C SER A 45 4.45 10.57 -0.12
N ILE A 46 5.11 9.40 -0.15
CA ILE A 46 6.42 9.22 -0.80
C ILE A 46 6.33 9.58 -2.28
N LYS A 47 5.32 9.10 -3.00
CA LYS A 47 5.12 9.42 -4.42
C LYS A 47 5.01 10.92 -4.67
N LYS A 48 4.28 11.64 -3.82
CA LYS A 48 4.16 13.09 -3.91
C LYS A 48 5.50 13.77 -3.60
N ALA A 49 6.23 13.28 -2.60
CA ALA A 49 7.51 13.82 -2.20
C ALA A 49 8.55 13.72 -3.33
N ILE A 50 8.73 12.53 -3.93
CA ILE A 50 9.68 12.36 -5.04
C ILE A 50 9.31 13.18 -6.27
N ALA A 51 8.01 13.37 -6.54
CA ALA A 51 7.56 14.22 -7.65
C ALA A 51 7.90 15.69 -7.39
N SER A 52 7.70 16.18 -6.16
CA SER A 52 8.08 17.53 -5.76
C SER A 52 9.60 17.73 -5.80
N VAL A 53 10.39 16.76 -5.33
CA VAL A 53 11.85 16.81 -5.40
C VAL A 53 12.34 16.83 -6.85
N LYS A 54 11.77 15.99 -7.74
CA LYS A 54 12.07 16.02 -9.18
C LYS A 54 11.78 17.40 -9.77
N ALA A 55 10.64 17.99 -9.44
CA ALA A 55 10.25 19.31 -9.94
C ALA A 55 11.18 20.44 -9.44
N ALA A 56 11.69 20.34 -8.21
CA ALA A 56 12.62 21.31 -7.65
C ALA A 56 14.03 21.23 -8.30
N GLY A 57 14.44 20.04 -8.74
CA GLY A 57 15.74 19.84 -9.37
C GLY A 57 16.92 19.94 -8.40
N GLY A 58 18.12 20.20 -8.93
CA GLY A 58 19.36 20.34 -8.16
C GLY A 58 20.30 19.13 -8.22
N SER A 59 21.34 19.15 -7.39
CA SER A 59 22.28 18.04 -7.23
C SER A 59 21.64 16.86 -6.48
N VAL A 60 22.21 15.66 -6.62
CA VAL A 60 21.70 14.46 -5.92
C VAL A 60 21.67 14.66 -4.39
N PRO A 61 22.70 15.23 -3.73
CA PRO A 61 22.64 15.49 -2.30
C PRO A 61 21.54 16.48 -1.89
N GLU A 62 21.30 17.52 -2.69
CA GLU A 62 20.22 18.48 -2.45
C GLU A 62 18.85 17.82 -2.58
N MET A 63 18.65 16.97 -3.58
CA MET A 63 17.42 16.20 -3.77
C MET A 63 17.14 15.28 -2.59
N ARG A 64 18.15 14.58 -2.08
CA ARG A 64 18.02 13.73 -0.88
C ARG A 64 17.66 14.55 0.36
N ALA A 65 18.31 15.69 0.56
CA ALA A 65 17.99 16.59 1.66
C ALA A 65 16.59 17.20 1.53
N ALA A 66 16.15 17.51 0.31
CA ALA A 66 14.81 17.99 0.03
C ALA A 66 13.76 16.91 0.32
N PHE A 67 14.02 15.66 -0.07
CA PHE A 67 13.16 14.52 0.29
C PHE A 67 13.04 14.37 1.81
N ASN A 68 14.15 14.40 2.55
CA ASN A 68 14.12 14.28 4.02
C ASN A 68 13.22 15.33 4.69
N ARG A 69 13.26 16.58 4.20
CA ARG A 69 12.36 17.64 4.71
C ARG A 69 10.90 17.34 4.39
N GLN A 70 10.61 16.82 3.19
CA GLN A 70 9.25 16.41 2.83
C GLN A 70 8.79 15.19 3.62
N ALA A 71 9.70 14.26 3.92
CA ALA A 71 9.43 13.10 4.75
C ALA A 71 9.04 13.50 6.18
N GLU A 72 9.76 14.45 6.76
CA GLU A 72 9.43 15.00 8.09
C GLU A 72 8.04 15.64 8.12
N VAL A 73 7.71 16.47 7.13
CA VAL A 73 6.38 17.11 7.03
C VAL A 73 5.26 16.12 6.70
N GLY A 74 5.58 15.10 5.89
CA GLY A 74 4.63 14.09 5.41
C GLY A 74 4.45 12.89 6.32
N TYR A 75 5.12 12.86 7.49
CA TYR A 75 5.18 11.72 8.40
C TYR A 75 5.56 10.41 7.69
N ILE A 76 6.63 10.46 6.88
CA ILE A 76 7.18 9.30 6.17
C ILE A 76 8.32 8.74 7.02
N ASP A 77 8.17 7.50 7.49
CA ASP A 77 9.16 6.79 8.29
C ASP A 77 9.73 5.56 7.56
N ALA A 78 9.08 5.10 6.50
CA ALA A 78 9.44 3.87 5.80
C ALA A 78 10.76 3.93 5.04
N ILE A 79 11.15 5.12 4.56
CA ILE A 79 12.39 5.37 3.80
C ILE A 79 12.87 6.79 4.06
N ASP A 80 14.14 7.05 3.78
CA ASP A 80 14.71 8.39 3.76
C ASP A 80 15.41 8.69 2.41
N GLY A 81 16.06 9.84 2.32
CA GLY A 81 16.74 10.29 1.11
C GLY A 81 17.88 9.37 0.64
N LYS A 82 18.55 8.62 1.52
CA LYS A 82 19.59 7.66 1.09
C LYS A 82 19.00 6.43 0.42
N ASP A 83 17.72 6.12 0.68
CA ASP A 83 17.02 4.99 0.08
C ASP A 83 16.51 5.29 -1.34
N LEU A 84 16.53 6.56 -1.75
CA LEU A 84 16.21 6.97 -3.11
C LEU A 84 17.32 6.59 -4.09
N ASP A 85 16.90 5.97 -5.19
CA ASP A 85 17.71 5.81 -6.38
C ASP A 85 17.43 6.97 -7.34
N ILE A 86 18.47 7.74 -7.65
CA ILE A 86 18.39 8.98 -8.42
C ILE A 86 19.31 8.84 -9.62
N VAL A 87 18.72 8.75 -10.80
CA VAL A 87 19.41 8.59 -12.08
C VAL A 87 19.23 9.87 -12.89
N LYS A 88 20.35 10.45 -13.34
CA LYS A 88 20.36 11.63 -14.20
C LYS A 88 20.72 11.23 -15.62
N ASN A 89 19.81 11.48 -16.56
CA ASN A 89 19.96 11.21 -17.98
C ASN A 89 19.91 12.53 -18.75
N GLY A 90 21.04 13.24 -18.80
CA GLY A 90 21.09 14.59 -19.37
C GLY A 90 20.24 15.56 -18.55
N ASP A 91 19.19 16.10 -19.17
CA ASP A 91 18.26 17.05 -18.55
C ASP A 91 17.11 16.38 -17.80
N ASP A 92 16.89 15.06 -17.97
CA ASP A 92 15.87 14.33 -17.22
C ASP A 92 16.47 13.67 -15.97
N THR A 93 15.71 13.71 -14.88
CA THR A 93 16.04 13.04 -13.62
C THR A 93 14.94 12.06 -13.27
N GLU A 94 15.30 10.79 -13.11
CA GLU A 94 14.43 9.75 -12.58
C GLU A 94 14.75 9.54 -11.11
N ILE A 95 13.71 9.52 -10.29
CA ILE A 95 13.79 9.26 -8.84
C ILE A 95 12.89 8.07 -8.55
N SER A 96 13.45 7.04 -7.95
CA SER A 96 12.73 5.82 -7.62
C SER A 96 13.04 5.33 -6.21
N PHE A 97 12.15 4.48 -5.69
CA PHE A 97 12.27 3.87 -4.38
C PHE A 97 11.65 2.47 -4.39
N ALA A 98 12.09 1.62 -3.47
CA ALA A 98 11.46 0.34 -3.16
C ALA A 98 11.74 -0.05 -1.69
N TYR A 99 10.73 -0.56 -0.99
CA TYR A 99 10.85 -1.00 0.41
C TYR A 99 9.78 -2.05 0.78
N GLN A 100 10.02 -2.79 1.87
CA GLN A 100 9.04 -3.72 2.46
C GLN A 100 8.36 -3.10 3.67
N LYS A 101 7.05 -3.30 3.78
CA LYS A 101 6.30 -3.04 5.01
C LYS A 101 5.83 -4.36 5.60
N ILE A 102 6.30 -4.66 6.81
CA ILE A 102 5.84 -5.82 7.58
C ILE A 102 4.81 -5.32 8.59
N ILE A 103 3.59 -5.83 8.49
CA ILE A 103 2.45 -5.48 9.34
C ILE A 103 2.14 -6.68 10.24
N PRO A 104 2.42 -6.61 11.55
CA PRO A 104 2.07 -7.67 12.48
C PRO A 104 0.54 -7.84 12.53
N LEU A 105 0.06 -9.07 12.32
CA LEU A 105 -1.37 -9.40 12.39
C LEU A 105 -1.76 -9.98 13.76
N GLY A 106 -0.81 -10.58 14.47
CA GLY A 106 -0.97 -11.15 15.81
C GLY A 106 -0.23 -12.48 15.94
N GLY A 107 0.34 -12.75 17.12
CA GLY A 107 1.18 -13.93 17.32
C GLY A 107 2.36 -13.97 16.33
N PRO A 108 2.68 -15.13 15.74
CA PRO A 108 3.76 -15.26 14.75
C PRO A 108 3.34 -14.85 13.32
N VAL A 109 2.16 -14.24 13.13
CA VAL A 109 1.60 -13.96 11.80
C VAL A 109 1.77 -12.49 11.43
N SER A 110 2.28 -12.24 10.22
CA SER A 110 2.49 -10.92 9.64
C SER A 110 2.03 -10.86 8.18
N LEU A 111 1.62 -9.68 7.73
CA LEU A 111 1.39 -9.35 6.33
C LEU A 111 2.60 -8.58 5.81
N LEU A 112 3.18 -9.02 4.70
CA LEU A 112 4.25 -8.31 4.01
C LEU A 112 3.68 -7.62 2.77
N ILE A 113 4.06 -6.36 2.56
CA ILE A 113 3.72 -5.59 1.36
C ILE A 113 4.99 -4.99 0.79
N ASP A 114 5.27 -5.30 -0.48
CA ASP A 114 6.33 -4.65 -1.24
C ASP A 114 5.78 -3.37 -1.88
N TYR A 115 6.41 -2.23 -1.57
CA TYR A 115 6.10 -0.95 -2.18
C TYR A 115 7.24 -0.50 -3.07
N ALA A 116 6.91 0.00 -4.25
CA ALA A 116 7.87 0.57 -5.18
C ALA A 116 7.23 1.68 -6.02
N GLY A 117 8.01 2.67 -6.41
CA GLY A 117 7.55 3.78 -7.24
C GLY A 117 8.70 4.47 -7.96
N SER A 118 8.39 5.06 -9.12
CA SER A 118 9.32 5.89 -9.90
C SER A 118 8.62 7.13 -10.42
N THR A 119 9.38 8.20 -10.65
CA THR A 119 8.97 9.38 -11.44
C THR A 119 9.21 9.20 -12.94
N GLY A 120 9.88 8.12 -13.36
CA GLY A 120 10.09 7.75 -14.77
C GLY A 120 9.03 6.80 -15.30
N ASN A 121 9.12 6.47 -16.59
CA ASN A 121 8.23 5.52 -17.27
C ASN A 121 8.58 4.05 -16.95
N GLY A 122 9.66 3.79 -16.20
CA GLY A 122 10.10 2.47 -15.78
C GLY A 122 9.53 2.08 -14.41
N VAL A 123 9.19 0.80 -14.24
CA VAL A 123 8.98 0.24 -12.90
C VAL A 123 10.34 0.28 -12.18
N ALA A 124 10.37 0.81 -10.97
CA ALA A 124 11.59 0.89 -10.16
C ALA A 124 12.28 -0.49 -10.11
N LYS A 125 13.39 -0.64 -10.84
CA LYS A 125 14.17 -1.87 -10.86
C LYS A 125 15.17 -1.84 -9.72
N LYS A 126 14.67 -1.98 -8.49
CA LYS A 126 15.52 -2.44 -7.39
C LYS A 126 15.06 -3.83 -7.01
N ALA A 127 15.92 -4.82 -7.26
CA ALA A 127 15.78 -6.11 -6.62
C ALA A 127 15.85 -5.87 -5.11
N LEU A 128 14.76 -6.17 -4.41
CA LEU A 128 14.80 -6.26 -2.96
C LEU A 128 15.81 -7.36 -2.57
N PRO A 129 16.57 -7.18 -1.46
CA PRO A 129 17.42 -8.25 -0.92
C PRO A 129 16.60 -9.48 -0.55
#